data_AF-A0AAV4WCD5-F1
#
_entry.id   AF-A0AAV4WCD5-F1
#
_cell.length_a   1.000
_cell.length_b   1.000
_cell.length_c   1.000
_cell.angle_alpha   90.00
_cell.angle_beta   90.00
_cell.angle_gamma   90.00
#
_symmetry.space_group_name_H-M   'P 1'
#
loop_
_entity.id
_entity.type
_entity.pdbx_description
1 polymer ?
#
loop_
_entity_poly.entity_id
_entity_poly.type
_entity_poly.pdbx_seq_one_letter_code
_entity_poly.pdbx_strand_id
1 'polypeptide(L)'
;MAEASTSQQNCAPLNEKPFVPKKALILTKFSRYEFEKRTHSELSEDELIKNLEDRGSDYNNLLQHHQIHVKNRELVVKTLQDNDIETKVVNRFEYCDSNIEWADVIITTGGDGTFLMAASKIKSKDKPLIGINSDPTRSLGHLCLPSFYTENFPEAVNRLKAGNFRWTQRQRIKISLSGENAFDPPIELHDQQLQYPEYRFLDCIEGHHKTKVPKLEKSTKPKCMHELPVRALNEVFIGECLSSRVSYYEFSINSLPKEKLKALD
;
A
#
# COMPACT_ATOMS: atom_id res chain seq x y z
N MET A 1 -35.57 -22.30 -27.66
CA MET A 1 -35.90 -21.80 -26.31
C MET A 1 -35.03 -22.55 -25.34
N ALA A 2 -33.96 -21.92 -24.84
CA ALA A 2 -33.04 -22.51 -23.89
C ALA A 2 -33.22 -21.77 -22.56
N GLU A 3 -33.62 -22.51 -21.53
CA GLU A 3 -33.89 -21.99 -20.20
C GLU A 3 -32.58 -21.63 -19.49
N ALA A 4 -32.51 -20.39 -19.00
CA ALA A 4 -31.41 -19.88 -18.20
C ALA A 4 -31.45 -20.51 -16.80
N SER A 5 -30.42 -21.28 -16.47
CA SER A 5 -30.21 -21.80 -15.12
C SER A 5 -29.64 -20.68 -14.24
N THR A 6 -30.50 -20.00 -13.47
CA THR A 6 -30.08 -19.00 -12.48
C THR A 6 -29.56 -19.74 -11.24
N SER A 7 -28.25 -19.75 -11.04
CA SER A 7 -27.64 -20.23 -9.79
C SER A 7 -27.96 -19.26 -8.66
N GLN A 8 -28.95 -19.59 -7.84
CA GLN A 8 -29.24 -18.91 -6.59
C GLN A 8 -28.05 -19.09 -5.62
N GLN A 9 -27.29 -18.02 -5.38
CA GLN A 9 -26.34 -17.97 -4.28
C GLN A 9 -27.12 -17.94 -2.95
N ASN A 10 -27.07 -19.03 -2.20
CA ASN A 10 -27.54 -19.12 -0.82
C ASN A 10 -26.77 -18.11 0.06
N CYS A 11 -27.37 -16.96 0.35
CA CYS A 11 -26.84 -16.00 1.32
C CYS A 11 -27.41 -16.34 2.71
N ALA A 12 -26.62 -17.03 3.54
CA ALA A 12 -26.88 -17.09 4.97
C ALA A 12 -26.92 -15.66 5.56
N PRO A 13 -27.78 -15.39 6.58
CA PRO A 13 -27.85 -14.07 7.20
C PRO A 13 -26.50 -13.67 7.81
N LEU A 14 -26.08 -12.43 7.55
CA LEU A 14 -24.89 -11.81 8.13
C LEU A 14 -25.20 -11.45 9.58
N ASN A 15 -24.80 -12.29 10.53
CA ASN A 15 -25.02 -12.09 11.98
C ASN A 15 -23.68 -12.08 12.73
N GLU A 16 -22.76 -11.21 12.33
CA GLU A 16 -21.53 -10.98 13.09
C GLU A 16 -21.85 -10.16 14.35
N LYS A 17 -20.94 -10.15 15.33
CA LYS A 17 -21.07 -9.25 16.46
C LYS A 17 -20.97 -7.79 15.98
N PRO A 18 -21.84 -6.88 16.46
CA PRO A 18 -21.70 -5.45 16.26
C PRO A 18 -20.26 -4.98 16.47
N PHE A 19 -19.73 -4.25 15.49
CA PHE A 19 -18.38 -3.68 15.55
C PHE A 19 -18.49 -2.15 15.61
N VAL A 20 -18.19 -1.59 16.77
CA VAL A 20 -18.25 -0.15 17.04
C VAL A 20 -16.88 0.31 17.55
N PRO A 21 -15.94 0.66 16.65
CA PRO A 21 -14.63 1.14 17.05
C PRO A 21 -14.76 2.52 17.70
N LYS A 22 -13.92 2.83 18.69
CA LYS A 22 -13.84 4.17 19.28
C LYS A 22 -12.81 5.04 18.57
N LYS A 23 -11.76 4.42 18.04
CA LYS A 23 -10.65 5.10 17.35
C LYS A 23 -10.42 4.54 15.96
N ALA A 24 -10.41 5.38 14.96
CA ALA A 24 -10.12 5.03 13.58
C ALA A 24 -8.89 5.79 13.05
N LEU A 25 -7.91 5.04 12.54
CA LEU A 25 -6.80 5.61 11.78
C LEU A 25 -7.10 5.54 10.29
N ILE A 26 -7.10 6.67 9.62
CA ILE A 26 -7.36 6.79 8.19
C ILE A 26 -6.02 6.99 7.47
N LEU A 27 -5.60 6.00 6.67
CA LEU A 27 -4.46 6.13 5.78
C LEU A 27 -4.95 6.61 4.40
N THR A 28 -4.52 7.80 4.00
CA THR A 28 -4.93 8.42 2.73
C THR A 28 -3.92 8.15 1.63
N LYS A 29 -4.41 8.04 0.40
CA LYS A 29 -3.57 8.01 -0.79
C LYS A 29 -2.74 9.28 -0.90
N PHE A 30 -1.44 9.12 -1.10
CA PHE A 30 -0.56 10.17 -1.58
C PHE A 30 -0.72 10.26 -3.11
N SER A 31 -1.44 11.27 -3.57
CA SER A 31 -1.78 11.47 -4.97
C SER A 31 -0.57 11.91 -5.79
N ARG A 32 -0.64 11.71 -7.11
CA ARG A 32 0.42 12.19 -8.01
C ARG A 32 0.49 13.73 -8.03
N TYR A 33 -0.65 14.41 -7.84
CA TYR A 33 -0.68 15.85 -7.66
C TYR A 33 0.15 16.31 -6.44
N GLU A 34 -0.07 15.69 -5.28
CA GLU A 34 0.71 15.99 -4.06
C GLU A 34 2.18 15.64 -4.21
N PHE A 35 2.50 14.56 -4.94
CA PHE A 35 3.87 14.22 -5.29
C PHE A 35 4.54 15.36 -6.06
N GLU A 36 3.94 15.83 -7.16
CA GLU A 36 4.56 16.86 -8.02
C GLU A 36 4.66 18.21 -7.30
N LYS A 37 3.67 18.58 -6.48
CA LYS A 37 3.73 19.76 -5.60
C LYS A 37 4.84 19.66 -4.54
N ARG A 38 5.08 18.46 -4.00
CA ARG A 38 6.11 18.25 -2.98
C ARG A 38 7.51 18.22 -3.57
N THR A 39 7.69 17.62 -4.75
CA THR A 39 9.01 17.52 -5.39
C THR A 39 9.47 18.85 -5.99
N HIS A 40 8.54 19.72 -6.36
CA HIS A 40 8.81 21.03 -6.94
C HIS A 40 8.24 22.15 -6.05
N SER A 41 8.57 22.10 -4.77
CA SER A 41 8.08 23.04 -3.76
C SER A 41 8.49 24.50 -4.01
N GLU A 42 9.52 24.69 -4.83
CA GLU A 42 10.09 25.97 -5.24
C GLU A 42 9.38 26.60 -6.45
N LEU A 43 8.61 25.82 -7.21
CA LEU A 43 7.91 26.33 -8.40
C LEU A 43 6.60 27.00 -8.01
N SER A 44 6.28 28.10 -8.69
CA SER A 44 4.93 28.66 -8.70
C SER A 44 3.94 27.71 -9.38
N GLU A 45 2.64 27.97 -9.20
CA GLU A 45 1.61 27.11 -9.79
C GLU A 45 1.66 27.11 -11.34
N ASP A 46 1.88 28.27 -11.95
CA ASP A 46 2.00 28.40 -13.41
C ASP A 46 3.26 27.68 -13.95
N GLU A 47 4.37 27.77 -13.23
CA GLU A 47 5.61 27.06 -13.58
C GLU A 47 5.45 25.54 -13.44
N LEU A 48 4.73 25.09 -12.42
CA LEU A 48 4.44 23.67 -12.23
C LEU A 48 3.54 23.12 -13.34
N ILE A 49 2.52 23.88 -13.75
CA ILE A 49 1.65 23.52 -14.88
C ILE A 49 2.51 23.32 -16.13
N LYS A 50 3.35 24.31 -16.46
CA LYS A 50 4.23 24.25 -17.62
C LYS A 50 5.22 23.08 -17.54
N ASN A 51 5.85 22.85 -16.39
CA ASN A 51 6.76 21.72 -16.18
C ASN A 51 6.09 20.37 -16.44
N LEU A 52 4.84 20.20 -15.99
CA LEU A 52 4.09 18.97 -16.15
C LEU A 52 3.66 18.76 -17.60
N GLU A 53 3.19 19.81 -18.27
CA GLU A 53 2.81 19.78 -19.68
C GLU A 53 4.02 19.46 -20.58
N ASP A 54 5.18 20.06 -20.32
CA ASP A 54 6.44 19.79 -21.02
C ASP A 54 6.89 18.32 -20.87
N ARG A 55 6.49 17.66 -19.76
CA ARG A 55 6.73 16.23 -19.50
C ARG A 55 5.59 15.32 -19.98
N GLY A 56 4.59 15.86 -20.68
CA GLY A 56 3.44 15.11 -21.20
C GLY A 56 2.41 14.71 -20.14
N SER A 57 2.36 15.41 -19.00
CA SER A 57 1.40 15.16 -17.92
C SER A 57 0.30 16.23 -17.91
N ASP A 58 -0.96 15.81 -17.77
CA ASP A 58 -2.12 16.72 -17.70
C ASP A 58 -2.36 17.19 -16.25
N TYR A 59 -2.06 18.45 -15.97
CA TYR A 59 -2.25 19.06 -14.65
C TYR A 59 -3.71 19.05 -14.20
N ASN A 60 -4.63 19.41 -15.08
CA ASN A 60 -6.05 19.53 -14.74
C ASN A 60 -6.62 18.16 -14.38
N ASN A 61 -6.23 17.11 -15.12
CA ASN A 61 -6.59 15.75 -14.80
C ASN A 61 -6.03 15.32 -13.42
N LEU A 62 -4.75 15.61 -13.14
CA LEU A 62 -4.14 15.32 -11.83
C LEU A 62 -4.86 16.02 -10.68
N LEU A 63 -5.19 17.30 -10.85
CA LEU A 63 -5.92 18.09 -9.86
C LEU A 63 -7.34 17.56 -9.66
N GLN A 64 -8.05 17.24 -10.74
CA GLN A 64 -9.41 16.68 -10.68
C GLN A 64 -9.45 15.39 -9.87
N HIS A 65 -8.55 14.44 -10.15
CA HIS A 65 -8.51 13.18 -9.39
C HIS A 65 -8.03 13.37 -7.95
N HIS A 66 -7.14 14.32 -7.70
CA HIS A 66 -6.79 14.70 -6.33
C HIS A 66 -8.03 15.19 -5.56
N GLN A 67 -8.84 16.06 -6.17
CA GLN A 67 -10.09 16.55 -5.56
C GLN A 67 -11.10 15.42 -5.29
N ILE A 68 -11.22 14.43 -6.20
CA ILE A 68 -12.05 13.23 -5.98
C ILE A 68 -11.59 12.49 -4.73
N HIS A 69 -10.29 12.25 -4.58
CA HIS A 69 -9.73 11.58 -3.40
C HIS A 69 -9.96 12.39 -2.11
N VAL A 70 -9.78 13.73 -2.17
CA VAL A 70 -10.01 14.64 -1.05
C VAL A 70 -11.47 14.63 -0.60
N LYS A 71 -12.41 14.70 -1.54
CA LYS A 71 -13.85 14.65 -1.26
C LYS A 71 -14.26 13.33 -0.62
N ASN A 72 -13.75 12.19 -1.13
CA ASN A 72 -14.02 10.88 -0.52
C ASN A 72 -13.44 10.79 0.90
N ARG A 73 -12.19 11.26 1.12
CA ARG A 73 -11.57 11.33 2.44
C ARG A 73 -12.44 12.14 3.41
N GLU A 74 -12.91 13.30 3.00
CA GLU A 74 -13.75 14.18 3.84
C GLU A 74 -15.08 13.53 4.21
N LEU A 75 -15.73 12.85 3.26
CA LEU A 75 -16.93 12.05 3.52
C LEU A 75 -16.67 10.98 4.60
N VAL A 76 -15.55 10.26 4.49
CA VAL A 76 -15.18 9.20 5.45
C VAL A 76 -14.90 9.77 6.84
N VAL A 77 -14.08 10.83 6.91
CA VAL A 77 -13.77 11.52 8.18
C VAL A 77 -15.04 12.01 8.86
N LYS A 78 -15.87 12.75 8.12
CA LYS A 78 -17.12 13.31 8.66
C LYS A 78 -18.04 12.20 9.16
N THR A 79 -18.22 11.14 8.36
CA THR A 79 -19.09 10.01 8.76
C THR A 79 -18.63 9.36 10.06
N LEU A 80 -17.32 9.18 10.26
CA LEU A 80 -16.79 8.59 11.50
C LEU A 80 -17.00 9.52 12.70
N GLN A 81 -16.75 10.81 12.52
CA GLN A 81 -16.93 11.83 13.56
C GLN A 81 -18.40 11.98 13.97
N ASP A 82 -19.33 12.01 12.99
CA ASP A 82 -20.78 12.03 13.22
C ASP A 82 -21.29 10.77 13.95
N ASN A 83 -20.46 9.72 14.05
CA ASN A 83 -20.74 8.46 14.71
C ASN A 83 -19.94 8.27 16.01
N ASP A 84 -19.40 9.35 16.58
CA ASP A 84 -18.60 9.41 17.82
C ASP A 84 -17.29 8.59 17.78
N ILE A 85 -16.69 8.45 16.60
CA ILE A 85 -15.43 7.75 16.40
C ILE A 85 -14.30 8.78 16.28
N GLU A 86 -13.33 8.72 17.20
CA GLU A 86 -12.15 9.57 17.18
C GLU A 86 -11.28 9.22 15.95
N THR A 87 -11.01 10.18 15.09
CA THR A 87 -10.31 9.96 13.81
C THR A 87 -8.95 10.62 13.77
N LYS A 88 -7.93 9.89 13.32
CA LYS A 88 -6.65 10.47 12.86
C LYS A 88 -6.48 10.20 11.38
N VAL A 89 -6.14 11.23 10.62
CA VAL A 89 -5.83 11.12 9.19
C VAL A 89 -4.33 11.21 9.04
N VAL A 90 -3.74 10.25 8.35
CA VAL A 90 -2.30 10.19 8.08
C VAL A 90 -2.05 9.85 6.62
N ASN A 91 -0.96 10.36 6.08
CA ASN A 91 -0.42 9.88 4.81
C ASN A 91 0.63 8.79 5.06
N ARG A 92 1.24 8.28 3.98
CA ARG A 92 2.27 7.24 4.05
C ARG A 92 3.49 7.60 4.92
N PHE A 93 3.88 8.87 4.98
CA PHE A 93 5.06 9.34 5.70
C PHE A 93 4.84 9.38 7.22
N GLU A 94 3.57 9.48 7.64
CA GLU A 94 3.14 9.52 9.03
C GLU A 94 2.63 8.15 9.51
N TYR A 95 2.59 7.15 8.63
CA TYR A 95 2.06 5.83 8.95
C TYR A 95 3.10 4.96 9.68
N CYS A 96 2.99 4.94 11.00
CA CYS A 96 3.93 4.28 11.92
C CYS A 96 3.24 3.36 12.95
N ASP A 97 4.03 2.54 13.64
CA ASP A 97 3.55 1.55 14.62
C ASP A 97 2.73 2.20 15.75
N SER A 98 3.11 3.38 16.23
CA SER A 98 2.36 4.09 17.29
C SER A 98 0.96 4.52 16.84
N ASN A 99 0.81 4.96 15.59
CA ASN A 99 -0.49 5.29 15.02
C ASN A 99 -1.36 4.04 14.85
N ILE A 100 -0.76 2.92 14.42
CA ILE A 100 -1.42 1.63 14.28
C ILE A 100 -1.92 1.12 15.63
N GLU A 101 -1.08 1.18 16.67
CA GLU A 101 -1.42 0.73 18.03
C GLU A 101 -2.56 1.55 18.64
N TRP A 102 -2.56 2.87 18.42
CA TRP A 102 -3.58 3.79 18.94
C TRP A 102 -5.01 3.50 18.46
N ALA A 103 -5.19 2.98 17.24
CA ALA A 103 -6.51 2.82 16.63
C ALA A 103 -7.15 1.46 16.88
N ASP A 104 -8.48 1.40 16.97
CA ASP A 104 -9.22 0.14 17.00
C ASP A 104 -9.40 -0.45 15.60
N VAL A 105 -9.45 0.41 14.58
CA VAL A 105 -9.58 0.04 13.16
C VAL A 105 -8.70 0.92 12.29
N ILE A 106 -8.15 0.34 11.23
CA ILE A 106 -7.48 1.09 10.16
C ILE A 106 -8.41 1.14 8.96
N ILE A 107 -8.58 2.33 8.40
CA ILE A 107 -9.38 2.59 7.21
C ILE A 107 -8.46 3.20 6.15
N THR A 108 -8.50 2.73 4.92
CA THR A 108 -7.71 3.34 3.83
C THR A 108 -8.63 4.04 2.85
N THR A 109 -8.32 5.29 2.49
CA THR A 109 -9.01 6.02 1.41
C THR A 109 -8.05 6.14 0.22
N GLY A 110 -8.21 5.27 -0.76
CA GLY A 110 -7.23 5.10 -1.84
C GLY A 110 -7.65 4.02 -2.82
N GLY A 111 -6.69 3.25 -3.33
CA GLY A 111 -6.95 2.02 -4.07
C GLY A 111 -6.28 0.84 -3.36
N ASP A 112 -6.10 -0.28 -4.07
CA ASP A 112 -5.45 -1.46 -3.52
C ASP A 112 -4.01 -1.18 -3.05
N GLY A 113 -3.26 -0.30 -3.72
CA GLY A 113 -1.92 0.09 -3.26
C GLY A 113 -1.91 0.74 -1.88
N THR A 114 -2.91 1.56 -1.55
CA THR A 114 -3.06 2.15 -0.21
C THR A 114 -3.45 1.09 0.82
N PHE A 115 -4.32 0.15 0.44
CA PHE A 115 -4.68 -1.00 1.26
C PHE A 115 -3.46 -1.86 1.60
N LEU A 116 -2.63 -2.18 0.60
CA LEU A 116 -1.41 -2.98 0.76
C LEU A 116 -0.38 -2.27 1.64
N MET A 117 -0.22 -0.95 1.48
CA MET A 117 0.64 -0.15 2.36
C MET A 117 0.22 -0.30 3.82
N ALA A 118 -1.08 -0.13 4.13
CA ALA A 118 -1.60 -0.35 5.48
C ALA A 118 -1.36 -1.78 5.96
N ALA A 119 -1.73 -2.77 5.14
CA ALA A 119 -1.62 -4.18 5.48
C ALA A 119 -0.18 -4.61 5.77
N SER A 120 0.84 -3.99 5.15
CA SER A 120 2.24 -4.38 5.29
C SER A 120 2.79 -4.21 6.72
N LYS A 121 2.33 -3.19 7.46
CA LYS A 121 2.80 -2.86 8.82
C LYS A 121 1.92 -3.44 9.94
N ILE A 122 0.69 -3.88 9.63
CA ILE A 122 -0.19 -4.52 10.62
C ILE A 122 0.36 -5.91 10.97
N LYS A 123 0.80 -6.14 12.21
CA LYS A 123 1.37 -7.44 12.63
C LYS A 123 0.35 -8.37 13.30
N SER A 124 -0.62 -7.81 14.02
CA SER A 124 -1.67 -8.55 14.72
C SER A 124 -2.82 -8.94 13.78
N LYS A 125 -3.38 -10.13 13.98
CA LYS A 125 -4.61 -10.60 13.31
C LYS A 125 -5.88 -9.89 13.81
N ASP A 126 -5.80 -9.30 15.00
CA ASP A 126 -6.95 -8.70 15.69
C ASP A 126 -7.13 -7.22 15.33
N LYS A 127 -6.27 -6.66 14.46
CA LYS A 127 -6.36 -5.28 13.97
C LYS A 127 -7.11 -5.26 12.63
N PRO A 128 -8.38 -4.80 12.59
CA PRO A 128 -9.16 -4.74 11.36
C PRO A 128 -8.61 -3.69 10.38
N LEU A 129 -8.71 -4.02 9.10
CA LEU A 129 -8.39 -3.11 7.99
C LEU A 129 -9.58 -3.05 7.03
N ILE A 130 -10.05 -1.84 6.74
CA ILE A 130 -11.18 -1.58 5.83
C ILE A 130 -10.69 -0.71 4.67
N GLY A 131 -10.78 -1.22 3.45
CA GLY A 131 -10.43 -0.46 2.26
C GLY A 131 -11.61 0.30 1.67
N ILE A 132 -11.44 1.59 1.40
CA ILE A 132 -12.40 2.41 0.67
C ILE A 132 -11.73 2.83 -0.64
N ASN A 133 -12.31 2.38 -1.75
CA ASN A 133 -11.86 2.80 -3.07
C ASN A 133 -12.29 4.25 -3.31
N SER A 134 -11.35 5.18 -3.19
CA SER A 134 -11.60 6.62 -3.29
C SER A 134 -11.92 7.11 -4.71
N ASP A 135 -11.56 6.34 -5.75
CA ASP A 135 -11.88 6.66 -7.15
C ASP A 135 -12.15 5.38 -7.94
N PRO A 136 -13.40 4.88 -7.89
CA PRO A 136 -13.81 3.66 -8.58
C PRO A 136 -13.81 3.79 -10.11
N THR A 137 -13.70 5.01 -10.65
CA THR A 137 -13.64 5.22 -12.11
C THR A 137 -12.28 4.85 -12.70
N ARG A 138 -11.21 4.93 -11.89
CA ARG A 138 -9.85 4.59 -12.31
C ARG A 138 -9.39 3.20 -11.90
N SER A 139 -9.99 2.62 -10.89
CA SER A 139 -9.59 1.31 -10.37
C SER A 139 -10.77 0.57 -9.78
N LEU A 140 -10.81 -0.75 -9.92
CA LEU A 140 -11.88 -1.56 -9.30
C LEU A 140 -11.72 -1.63 -7.78
N GLY A 141 -10.49 -1.80 -7.29
CA GLY A 141 -10.19 -1.95 -5.87
C GLY A 141 -10.63 -3.30 -5.32
N HIS A 142 -9.93 -4.38 -5.69
CA HIS A 142 -10.30 -5.75 -5.34
C HIS A 142 -10.17 -6.07 -3.84
N LEU A 143 -9.37 -5.29 -3.11
CA LEU A 143 -9.21 -5.39 -1.66
C LEU A 143 -10.14 -4.44 -0.91
N CYS A 144 -10.67 -3.44 -1.59
CA CYS A 144 -11.57 -2.43 -1.03
C CYS A 144 -13.03 -2.92 -0.97
N LEU A 145 -13.83 -2.20 -0.20
CA LEU A 145 -15.28 -2.33 -0.21
C LEU A 145 -15.84 -2.07 -1.62
N PRO A 146 -16.99 -2.67 -1.97
CA PRO A 146 -17.69 -2.38 -3.22
C PRO A 146 -17.88 -0.87 -3.44
N SER A 147 -17.79 -0.44 -4.71
CA SER A 147 -17.86 0.97 -5.12
C SER A 147 -19.11 1.71 -4.62
N PHE A 148 -20.20 0.99 -4.35
CA PHE A 148 -21.39 1.54 -3.69
C PHE A 148 -21.07 2.29 -2.38
N TYR A 149 -20.12 1.78 -1.58
CA TYR A 149 -19.72 2.37 -0.31
C TYR A 149 -18.73 3.53 -0.44
N THR A 150 -18.20 3.80 -1.63
CA THR A 150 -17.36 4.97 -1.89
C THR A 150 -18.13 6.27 -1.64
N GLU A 151 -19.38 6.32 -2.10
CA GLU A 151 -20.27 7.49 -1.94
C GLU A 151 -21.25 7.31 -0.79
N ASN A 152 -21.50 6.06 -0.36
CA ASN A 152 -22.43 5.70 0.72
C ASN A 152 -21.70 5.11 1.93
N PHE A 153 -20.57 5.68 2.32
CA PHE A 153 -19.82 5.20 3.49
C PHE A 153 -20.64 5.19 4.81
N PRO A 154 -21.60 6.10 5.06
CA PRO A 154 -22.50 5.98 6.22
C PRO A 154 -23.22 4.64 6.32
N GLU A 155 -23.63 4.06 5.19
CA GLU A 155 -24.27 2.74 5.16
C GLU A 155 -23.29 1.62 5.55
N ALA A 156 -22.01 1.74 5.18
CA ALA A 156 -20.98 0.80 5.66
C ALA A 156 -20.85 0.85 7.19
N VAL A 157 -20.85 2.05 7.78
CA VAL A 157 -20.77 2.24 9.24
C VAL A 157 -22.02 1.67 9.94
N ASN A 158 -23.22 1.92 9.40
CA ASN A 158 -24.46 1.35 9.93
C ASN A 158 -24.43 -0.18 9.92
N ARG A 159 -23.92 -0.78 8.85
CA ARG A 159 -23.76 -2.24 8.74
C ARG A 159 -22.76 -2.80 9.74
N LEU A 160 -21.63 -2.11 9.96
CA LEU A 160 -20.68 -2.49 11.00
C LEU A 160 -21.33 -2.47 12.39
N LYS A 161 -22.06 -1.40 12.72
CA LYS A 161 -22.80 -1.25 13.98
C LYS A 161 -23.90 -2.31 14.15
N ALA A 162 -24.54 -2.73 13.06
CA ALA A 162 -25.58 -3.75 13.09
C ALA A 162 -25.05 -5.19 13.09
N GLY A 163 -23.75 -5.43 12.84
CA GLY A 163 -23.22 -6.79 12.64
C GLY A 163 -23.46 -7.37 11.24
N ASN A 164 -23.90 -6.53 10.29
CA ASN A 164 -24.28 -6.92 8.93
C ASN A 164 -23.07 -6.93 7.97
N PHE A 165 -22.03 -7.66 8.35
CA PHE A 165 -20.80 -7.80 7.57
C PHE A 165 -20.22 -9.22 7.76
N ARG A 166 -19.06 -9.49 7.16
CA ARG A 166 -18.30 -10.74 7.36
C ARG A 166 -16.82 -10.42 7.47
N TRP A 167 -16.13 -11.09 8.38
CA TRP A 167 -14.68 -11.02 8.47
C TRP A 167 -14.03 -11.86 7.37
N THR A 168 -13.02 -11.29 6.71
CA THR A 168 -12.18 -12.03 5.75
C THR A 168 -10.76 -12.10 6.30
N GLN A 169 -10.28 -13.31 6.61
CA GLN A 169 -8.91 -13.54 7.03
C GLN A 169 -8.05 -13.82 5.80
N ARG A 170 -6.99 -13.03 5.60
CA ARG A 170 -6.07 -13.18 4.46
C ARG A 170 -4.72 -13.70 4.93
N GLN A 171 -4.24 -14.74 4.27
CA GLN A 171 -2.89 -15.26 4.49
C GLN A 171 -1.86 -14.25 4.01
N ARG A 172 -0.71 -14.21 4.68
CA ARG A 172 0.40 -13.31 4.35
C ARG A 172 1.73 -14.03 4.39
N ILE A 173 2.64 -13.58 3.54
CA ILE A 173 3.98 -14.13 3.41
C ILE A 173 4.90 -13.40 4.38
N LYS A 174 5.55 -14.19 5.23
CA LYS A 174 6.58 -13.75 6.18
C LYS A 174 7.94 -14.04 5.57
N ILE A 175 8.83 -13.06 5.58
CA ILE A 175 10.12 -13.13 4.88
C ILE A 175 11.25 -13.09 5.89
N SER A 176 12.26 -13.93 5.70
CA SER A 176 13.50 -13.89 6.47
C SER A 176 14.70 -13.87 5.52
N LEU A 177 15.62 -12.94 5.76
CA LEU A 177 16.85 -12.78 4.99
C LEU A 177 18.04 -13.33 5.76
N SER A 178 19.03 -13.87 5.04
CA SER A 178 20.31 -14.26 5.63
C SER A 178 21.44 -13.82 4.70
N GLY A 179 22.42 -13.08 5.22
CA GLY A 179 23.53 -12.54 4.44
C GLY A 179 24.20 -11.36 5.13
N GLU A 180 25.26 -10.84 4.53
CA GLU A 180 26.03 -9.70 5.05
C GLU A 180 25.15 -8.46 5.27
N ASN A 181 24.24 -8.21 4.32
CA ASN A 181 23.36 -7.04 4.29
C ASN A 181 21.93 -7.34 4.81
N ALA A 182 21.72 -8.47 5.49
CA ALA A 182 20.38 -8.87 5.91
C ALA A 182 19.75 -7.93 6.95
N PHE A 183 20.56 -7.14 7.64
CA PHE A 183 20.14 -6.17 8.67
C PHE A 183 20.11 -4.73 8.16
N ASP A 184 20.46 -4.50 6.89
CA ASP A 184 20.39 -3.16 6.31
C ASP A 184 18.93 -2.69 6.31
N PRO A 185 18.67 -1.40 6.62
CA PRO A 185 17.32 -0.89 6.63
C PRO A 185 16.70 -1.04 5.23
N PRO A 186 15.46 -1.55 5.12
CA PRO A 186 14.81 -1.69 3.84
C PRO A 186 14.61 -0.31 3.20
N ILE A 187 14.78 -0.25 1.88
CA ILE A 187 14.53 0.96 1.11
C ILE A 187 13.14 0.85 0.48
N GLU A 188 12.25 1.79 0.78
CA GLU A 188 10.96 1.89 0.11
C GLU A 188 11.17 2.46 -1.31
N LEU A 189 10.84 1.70 -2.35
CA LEU A 189 11.10 2.09 -3.75
C LEU A 189 10.51 3.45 -4.14
N HIS A 190 9.40 3.84 -3.53
CA HIS A 190 8.81 5.16 -3.79
C HIS A 190 9.56 6.32 -3.14
N ASP A 191 10.38 6.06 -2.11
CA ASP A 191 11.24 7.08 -1.51
C ASP A 191 12.47 7.32 -2.37
N GLN A 192 12.97 6.29 -3.08
CA GLN A 192 14.02 6.45 -4.09
C GLN A 192 13.57 7.38 -5.22
N GLN A 193 12.31 7.26 -5.68
CA GLN A 193 11.76 8.16 -6.70
C GLN A 193 11.59 9.61 -6.23
N LEU A 194 11.47 9.84 -4.92
CA LEU A 194 11.36 11.17 -4.32
C LEU A 194 12.73 11.81 -4.08
N GLN A 195 13.71 11.01 -3.67
CA GLN A 195 15.05 11.49 -3.35
C GLN A 195 15.90 11.74 -4.60
N TYR A 196 15.56 11.09 -5.71
CA TYR A 196 16.34 11.13 -6.95
C TYR A 196 15.44 11.02 -8.18
N PRO A 197 14.97 12.16 -8.75
CA PRO A 197 14.17 12.20 -9.96
C PRO A 197 14.81 11.51 -11.17
N GLU A 198 16.14 11.51 -11.24
CA GLU A 198 16.97 10.79 -12.21
C GLU A 198 16.80 9.27 -12.14
N TYR A 199 16.36 8.72 -11.00
CA TYR A 199 16.10 7.30 -10.81
C TYR A 199 14.67 6.88 -11.18
N ARG A 200 13.88 7.78 -11.79
CA ARG A 200 12.66 7.37 -12.51
C ARG A 200 13.00 6.40 -13.67
N PHE A 201 14.26 6.43 -14.11
CA PHE A 201 14.90 5.46 -14.99
C PHE A 201 16.25 5.06 -14.35
N LEU A 202 16.26 4.09 -13.41
CA LEU A 202 17.51 3.46 -12.99
C LEU A 202 18.07 2.49 -14.05
N ASP A 203 17.93 2.85 -15.31
CA ASP A 203 18.67 2.28 -16.43
C ASP A 203 19.43 3.44 -17.09
N CYS A 204 20.75 3.36 -17.00
CA CYS A 204 21.75 4.28 -17.53
C CYS A 204 22.16 5.42 -16.57
N ILE A 205 23.45 5.42 -16.20
CA ILE A 205 24.18 6.39 -15.33
C ILE A 205 24.05 5.99 -13.84
N GLU A 206 25.04 5.41 -13.13
CA GLU A 206 26.48 5.48 -13.30
C GLU A 206 27.21 4.42 -12.44
N GLY A 207 28.26 3.83 -13.00
CA GLY A 207 29.32 3.12 -12.25
C GLY A 207 30.22 4.05 -11.41
N HIS A 208 29.74 5.21 -10.95
CA HIS A 208 30.61 6.23 -10.33
C HIS A 208 30.01 7.01 -9.15
N HIS A 209 29.12 6.44 -8.34
CA HIS A 209 28.88 6.97 -6.99
C HIS A 209 29.04 5.88 -5.92
N LYS A 210 30.31 5.57 -5.61
CA LYS A 210 30.68 4.99 -4.32
C LYS A 210 30.38 6.03 -3.24
N THR A 211 29.14 6.11 -2.77
CA THR A 211 28.91 6.55 -1.40
C THR A 211 29.69 5.58 -0.52
N LYS A 212 30.72 6.12 0.16
CA LYS A 212 31.51 5.37 1.15
C LYS A 212 30.57 4.99 2.29
N VAL A 213 29.85 3.88 2.13
CA VAL A 213 29.29 3.16 3.26
C VAL A 213 30.50 2.79 4.12
N PRO A 214 30.53 3.12 5.42
CA PRO A 214 31.62 2.69 6.29
C PRO A 214 31.73 1.18 6.17
N LYS A 215 32.91 0.67 5.76
CA LYS A 215 33.19 -0.76 5.78
C LYS A 215 33.09 -1.22 7.23
N LEU A 216 31.94 -1.78 7.60
CA LEU A 216 31.80 -2.44 8.87
C LEU A 216 32.71 -3.68 8.82
N GLU A 217 33.53 -3.84 9.85
CA GLU A 217 34.52 -4.90 9.95
C GLU A 217 33.86 -6.28 9.74
N LYS A 218 34.52 -7.14 8.97
CA LYS A 218 34.07 -8.51 8.69
C LYS A 218 34.08 -9.33 9.97
N SER A 219 33.00 -9.19 10.73
CA SER A 219 32.69 -10.06 11.84
C SER A 219 32.24 -11.39 11.26
N THR A 220 32.97 -12.46 11.58
CA THR A 220 32.57 -13.88 11.47
C THR A 220 31.36 -14.16 12.37
N LYS A 221 30.23 -13.52 12.11
CA LYS A 221 28.97 -13.79 12.78
C LYS A 221 28.35 -15.04 12.15
N PRO A 222 27.69 -15.90 12.95
CA PRO A 222 26.90 -17.00 12.41
C PRO A 222 25.92 -16.45 11.37
N LYS A 223 25.54 -17.24 10.35
CA LYS A 223 24.51 -16.89 9.36
C LYS A 223 23.26 -16.42 10.11
N CYS A 224 23.15 -15.12 10.31
CA CYS A 224 22.14 -14.56 11.18
C CYS A 224 20.93 -14.32 10.29
N MET A 225 19.87 -15.06 10.59
CA MET A 225 18.59 -14.96 9.90
C MET A 225 17.83 -13.77 10.49
N HIS A 226 17.50 -12.80 9.66
CA HIS A 226 16.75 -11.60 10.02
C HIS A 226 15.33 -11.70 9.47
N GLU A 227 14.32 -11.72 10.34
CA GLU A 227 12.92 -11.61 9.92
C GLU A 227 12.60 -10.15 9.59
N LEU A 228 12.11 -9.89 8.38
CA LEU A 228 11.76 -8.55 7.97
C LEU A 228 10.54 -8.03 8.77
N PRO A 229 10.49 -6.71 9.07
CA PRO A 229 9.43 -6.13 9.90
C PRO A 229 8.07 -6.04 9.19
N VAL A 230 8.02 -6.34 7.89
CA VAL A 230 6.84 -6.26 7.02
C VAL A 230 6.39 -7.64 6.57
N ARG A 231 5.09 -7.78 6.25
CA ARG A 231 4.54 -9.00 5.65
C ARG A 231 3.84 -8.69 4.34
N ALA A 232 4.12 -9.48 3.30
CA ALA A 232 3.50 -9.31 2.00
C ALA A 232 2.10 -9.93 1.99
N LEU A 233 1.12 -9.19 1.49
CA LEU A 233 -0.26 -9.67 1.36
C LEU A 233 -0.50 -10.39 0.02
N ASN A 234 0.05 -9.87 -1.07
CA ASN A 234 -0.16 -10.44 -2.40
C ASN A 234 1.03 -11.30 -2.83
N GLU A 235 2.19 -10.68 -3.05
CA GLU A 235 3.38 -11.35 -3.59
C GLU A 235 4.69 -10.85 -3.00
N VAL A 236 5.75 -11.63 -3.21
CA VAL A 236 7.14 -11.25 -2.98
C VAL A 236 7.87 -11.34 -4.31
N PHE A 237 8.37 -10.21 -4.80
CA PHE A 237 9.19 -10.17 -6.00
C PHE A 237 10.67 -10.24 -5.62
N ILE A 238 11.43 -11.06 -6.35
CA ILE A 238 12.88 -11.19 -6.22
C ILE A 238 13.44 -11.01 -7.62
N GLY A 239 14.23 -9.96 -7.80
CA GLY A 239 14.74 -9.49 -9.09
C GLY A 239 16.13 -8.88 -8.96
N GLU A 240 16.84 -8.79 -10.07
CA GLU A 240 17.96 -7.86 -10.20
C GLU A 240 17.41 -6.44 -10.41
N CYS A 241 18.16 -5.42 -9.96
CA CYS A 241 17.76 -4.02 -10.17
C CYS A 241 18.23 -3.44 -11.50
N LEU A 242 19.07 -4.17 -12.26
CA LEU A 242 19.65 -3.72 -13.53
C LEU A 242 18.98 -4.43 -14.70
N SER A 243 18.41 -3.67 -15.63
CA SER A 243 17.79 -4.24 -16.82
C SER A 243 18.82 -4.99 -17.68
N SER A 244 18.34 -6.02 -18.39
CA SER A 244 19.17 -6.87 -19.27
C SER A 244 20.27 -7.68 -18.57
N ARG A 245 20.30 -7.72 -17.22
CA ARG A 245 21.15 -8.63 -16.47
C ARG A 245 20.40 -9.90 -16.13
N VAL A 246 20.99 -11.05 -16.45
CA VAL A 246 20.40 -12.35 -16.08
C VAL A 246 20.55 -12.55 -14.57
N SER A 247 19.43 -12.78 -13.90
CA SER A 247 19.34 -13.16 -12.51
C SER A 247 19.50 -14.69 -12.38
N TYR A 248 20.36 -15.14 -11.46
CA TYR A 248 20.59 -16.56 -11.20
C TYR A 248 20.08 -16.91 -9.81
N TYR A 249 19.06 -17.78 -9.75
CA TYR A 249 18.44 -18.19 -8.49
C TYR A 249 18.64 -19.67 -8.24
N GLU A 250 18.78 -20.02 -6.95
CA GLU A 250 18.60 -21.39 -6.47
C GLU A 250 17.42 -21.42 -5.51
N PHE A 251 16.38 -22.20 -5.81
CA PHE A 251 15.19 -22.30 -4.97
C PHE A 251 15.01 -23.73 -4.43
N SER A 252 14.46 -23.83 -3.24
CA SER A 252 14.12 -25.12 -2.60
C SER A 252 12.83 -24.96 -1.80
N ILE A 253 11.95 -25.95 -1.88
CA ILE A 253 10.74 -26.03 -1.06
C ILE A 253 10.99 -27.05 0.05
N ASN A 254 10.64 -26.74 1.31
CA ASN A 254 10.74 -27.68 2.44
C ASN A 254 12.12 -28.36 2.59
N SER A 255 13.20 -27.62 2.34
CA SER A 255 14.59 -28.13 2.39
C SER A 255 14.89 -29.28 1.42
N LEU A 256 14.07 -29.44 0.37
CA LEU A 256 14.35 -30.34 -0.75
C LEU A 256 15.58 -29.86 -1.56
N PRO A 257 16.15 -30.72 -2.43
CA PRO A 257 17.25 -30.32 -3.30
C PRO A 257 16.94 -29.04 -4.06
N LYS A 258 17.95 -28.18 -4.19
CA LYS A 258 17.79 -26.89 -4.84
C LYS A 258 17.71 -27.05 -6.35
N GLU A 259 16.81 -26.30 -6.96
CA GLU A 259 16.69 -26.15 -8.41
C GLU A 259 17.26 -24.81 -8.86
N LYS A 260 17.89 -24.79 -10.04
CA LYS A 260 18.50 -23.59 -10.61
C LYS A 260 17.55 -22.94 -11.59
N LEU A 261 17.31 -21.63 -11.42
CA LEU A 261 16.54 -20.81 -12.33
C LEU A 261 17.41 -19.68 -12.87
N LYS A 262 17.24 -19.37 -14.15
CA LYS A 262 17.76 -18.16 -14.78
C LYS A 262 16.57 -17.34 -15.25
N ALA A 263 16.53 -16.06 -14.89
CA ALA A 263 15.48 -15.14 -15.30
C ALA A 263 16.10 -13.92 -15.96
N LEU A 264 15.39 -13.36 -16.93
CA LEU A 264 15.66 -12.06 -17.53
C LEU A 264 14.42 -11.22 -17.25
N ASP A 265 14.59 -10.16 -16.46
CA ASP A 265 13.54 -9.18 -16.14
C ASP A 265 13.68 -7.95 -17.04
#